data_AF-A0A2S8G450-F1
#
_entry.id   AF-A0A2S8G450-F1
#
_cell.length_a   1.000
_cell.length_b   1.000
_cell.length_c   1.000
_cell.angle_alpha   90.00
_cell.angle_beta   90.00
_cell.angle_gamma   90.00
#
_symmetry.space_group_name_H-M   'P 1'
#
loop_
_entity.id
_entity.type
_entity.pdbx_description
1 polymer ?
#
loop_
_entity_poly.entity_id
_entity_poly.type
_entity_poly.pdbx_seq_one_letter_code
_entity_poly.pdbx_strand_id
1 'polypeptide(L)'
;MNQNQPESPQTEINPWESTVVGETYVDTGPNPLQPSAMLLWTCIVCSMVVKGFLIWKSIASDPFFMVKLLSYGLPELAMAALMGLGIAMLVHVIFRQRFAQMMPGHWRLIVFGLTLSLETGVGIINSVAGGSWDLSTAISIQAITLGVLTMVFYAAVLWTTSEGPRWRTYAVLSVLASAFMISRIVTRLMATAADQAYVHETIAGLGIATLLLHFALLVVLVVGVILDWQRKIPRDINHYLGVYLVSIVPFLAGFIDRFVERLMIYNSM
;
A
#
# COMPACT_ATOMS: atom_id res chain seq x y z
N MET A 1 -3.51 -59.51 -53.22
CA MET A 1 -4.18 -58.19 -53.28
C MET A 1 -3.61 -57.35 -52.17
N ASN A 2 -2.68 -56.44 -52.48
CA ASN A 2 -2.09 -55.50 -51.53
C ASN A 2 -3.05 -54.33 -51.33
N GLN A 3 -3.44 -54.07 -50.09
CA GLN A 3 -4.20 -52.89 -49.71
C GLN A 3 -3.24 -51.72 -49.55
N ASN A 4 -3.37 -50.72 -50.44
CA ASN A 4 -2.75 -49.41 -50.27
C ASN A 4 -3.48 -48.67 -49.14
N GLN A 5 -2.83 -48.51 -47.98
CA GLN A 5 -3.21 -47.49 -47.02
C GLN A 5 -2.69 -46.13 -47.51
N PRO A 6 -3.49 -45.05 -47.44
CA PRO A 6 -2.98 -43.70 -47.63
C PRO A 6 -2.14 -43.32 -46.40
N GLU A 7 -0.87 -42.97 -46.62
CA GLU A 7 0.00 -42.39 -45.62
C GLU A 7 -0.64 -41.10 -45.08
N SER A 8 -0.79 -40.99 -43.76
CA SER A 8 -1.22 -39.75 -43.12
C SER A 8 -0.22 -38.64 -43.43
N PRO A 9 -0.65 -37.40 -43.73
CA PRO A 9 0.30 -36.31 -43.93
C PRO A 9 1.10 -36.10 -42.64
N GLN A 10 2.40 -36.35 -42.71
CA GLN A 10 3.33 -35.95 -41.66
C GLN A 10 3.20 -34.44 -41.53
N THR A 11 2.73 -33.99 -40.37
CA THR A 11 2.69 -32.57 -40.04
C THR A 11 4.14 -32.12 -39.95
N GLU A 12 4.57 -31.36 -40.96
CA GLU A 12 5.90 -30.77 -41.04
C GLU A 12 6.04 -29.81 -39.85
N ILE A 13 6.72 -30.25 -38.78
CA ILE A 13 6.99 -29.42 -37.60
C ILE A 13 7.99 -28.36 -38.03
N ASN A 14 7.54 -27.11 -38.18
CA ASN A 14 8.39 -25.99 -38.51
C ASN A 14 9.40 -25.73 -37.36
N PRO A 15 10.71 -25.92 -37.56
CA PRO A 15 11.71 -25.77 -36.50
C PRO A 15 11.95 -24.30 -36.09
N TRP A 16 11.35 -23.35 -36.81
CA TRP A 16 11.44 -21.91 -36.53
C TRP A 16 10.18 -21.35 -35.86
N GLU A 17 9.16 -22.17 -35.66
CA GLU A 17 8.00 -21.77 -34.87
C GLU A 17 8.44 -21.78 -33.40
N SER A 18 8.70 -20.58 -32.84
CA SER A 18 8.97 -20.44 -31.41
C SER A 18 7.84 -21.15 -30.68
N THR A 19 8.18 -22.07 -29.78
CA THR A 19 7.20 -22.77 -28.96
C THR A 19 6.35 -21.71 -28.27
N VAL A 20 5.19 -21.41 -28.85
CA VAL A 20 4.13 -20.72 -28.12
C VAL A 20 3.70 -21.82 -27.17
N VAL A 21 4.36 -21.85 -26.01
CA VAL A 21 3.86 -22.57 -24.85
C VAL A 21 2.48 -21.99 -24.70
N GLY A 22 1.48 -22.70 -25.24
CA GLY A 22 0.10 -22.39 -25.01
C GLY A 22 -0.04 -22.44 -23.52
N GLU A 23 -0.09 -21.26 -22.90
CA GLU A 23 -0.49 -21.09 -21.52
C GLU A 23 -1.90 -21.65 -21.45
N THR A 24 -1.95 -22.97 -21.27
CA THR A 24 -3.16 -23.70 -20.98
C THR A 24 -3.64 -23.04 -19.71
N TYR A 25 -4.77 -22.35 -19.80
CA TYR A 25 -5.46 -21.79 -18.65
C TYR A 25 -5.82 -22.98 -17.77
N VAL A 26 -4.87 -23.36 -16.90
CA VAL A 26 -5.14 -24.31 -15.84
C VAL A 26 -6.11 -23.57 -14.95
N ASP A 27 -7.34 -24.08 -14.88
CA ASP A 27 -8.30 -23.70 -13.86
C ASP A 27 -7.72 -24.14 -12.51
N THR A 28 -6.77 -23.33 -12.03
CA THR A 28 -6.20 -23.45 -10.70
C THR A 28 -7.35 -23.12 -9.78
N GLY A 29 -7.72 -24.05 -8.90
CA GLY A 29 -8.74 -23.85 -7.88
C GLY A 29 -8.50 -22.59 -7.01
N PRO A 30 -9.20 -22.43 -5.87
CA PRO A 30 -9.21 -21.18 -5.12
C PRO A 30 -7.81 -20.59 -4.96
N ASN A 31 -7.63 -19.35 -5.46
CA ASN A 31 -6.32 -18.73 -5.58
C ASN A 31 -5.56 -18.87 -4.25
N PRO A 32 -4.38 -19.52 -4.25
CA PRO A 32 -3.64 -19.85 -3.03
C PRO A 32 -3.29 -18.63 -2.15
N LEU A 33 -3.38 -17.42 -2.70
CA LEU A 33 -3.01 -16.17 -2.06
C LEU A 33 -4.19 -15.43 -1.42
N GLN A 34 -5.43 -15.88 -1.63
CA GLN A 34 -6.59 -15.24 -1.04
C GLN A 34 -6.78 -15.65 0.43
N PRO A 35 -6.92 -14.69 1.36
CA PRO A 35 -7.33 -14.96 2.72
C PRO A 35 -8.71 -15.62 2.76
N SER A 36 -8.97 -16.40 3.80
CA SER A 36 -10.35 -16.88 4.05
C SER A 36 -11.30 -15.68 4.20
N ALA A 37 -12.53 -15.81 3.69
CA ALA A 37 -13.54 -14.75 3.80
C ALA A 37 -13.79 -14.33 5.26
N MET A 38 -13.76 -15.28 6.20
CA MET A 38 -13.89 -15.01 7.63
C MET A 38 -12.76 -14.12 8.16
N LEU A 39 -11.50 -14.43 7.83
CA LEU A 39 -10.34 -13.60 8.21
C LEU A 39 -10.46 -12.20 7.60
N LEU A 40 -10.81 -12.11 6.32
CA LEU A 40 -10.97 -10.84 5.61
C LEU A 40 -12.03 -9.96 6.27
N TRP A 41 -13.24 -10.49 6.50
CA TRP A 41 -14.31 -9.75 7.15
C TRP A 41 -13.98 -9.37 8.59
N THR A 42 -13.33 -10.26 9.34
CA THR A 42 -12.92 -9.98 10.72
C THR A 42 -11.96 -8.79 10.75
N CYS A 43 -10.91 -8.79 9.92
CA CYS A 43 -9.95 -7.68 9.90
C CYS A 43 -10.58 -6.38 9.38
N ILE A 44 -11.45 -6.42 8.38
CA ILE A 44 -12.15 -5.21 7.89
C ILE A 44 -13.02 -4.60 8.99
N VAL A 45 -13.88 -5.42 9.62
CA VAL A 45 -14.79 -4.93 10.67
C VAL A 45 -14.01 -4.43 11.87
N CYS A 46 -12.99 -5.17 12.33
CA CYS A 46 -12.14 -4.72 13.44
C CYS A 46 -11.46 -3.38 13.12
N SER A 47 -10.88 -3.22 11.94
CA SER A 47 -10.24 -1.96 11.53
C SER A 47 -11.23 -0.80 11.46
N MET A 48 -12.43 -1.02 10.89
CA MET A 48 -13.47 -0.01 10.83
C MET A 48 -13.99 0.38 12.22
N VAL A 49 -14.14 -0.57 13.14
CA VAL A 49 -14.55 -0.29 14.53
C VAL A 49 -13.49 0.53 15.25
N VAL A 50 -12.21 0.15 15.15
CA VAL A 50 -11.10 0.88 15.77
C VAL A 50 -11.04 2.30 15.21
N LYS A 51 -11.02 2.46 13.89
CA LYS A 51 -10.94 3.78 13.26
C LYS A 51 -12.19 4.61 13.53
N GLY A 52 -13.37 4.00 13.50
CA GLY A 52 -14.64 4.65 13.84
C GLY A 52 -14.66 5.20 15.26
N PHE A 53 -14.10 4.46 16.22
CA PHE A 53 -13.94 4.95 17.60
C PHE A 53 -12.98 6.15 17.67
N LEU A 54 -11.85 6.12 16.95
CA LEU A 54 -10.91 7.24 16.89
C LEU A 54 -11.53 8.50 16.26
N ILE A 55 -12.25 8.34 15.15
CA ILE A 55 -12.99 9.42 14.49
C ILE A 55 -14.02 10.00 15.46
N TRP A 56 -14.86 9.15 16.06
CA TRP A 56 -15.88 9.57 17.02
C TRP A 56 -15.28 10.41 18.14
N LYS A 57 -14.20 9.92 18.77
CA LYS A 57 -13.50 10.66 19.83
C LYS A 57 -13.00 12.03 19.35
N SER A 58 -12.59 12.15 18.09
CA SER A 58 -12.06 13.39 17.53
C SER A 58 -13.13 14.43 17.19
N ILE A 59 -14.35 14.03 16.83
CA ILE A 59 -15.36 14.97 16.28
C ILE A 59 -16.68 15.01 17.06
N ALA A 60 -16.91 14.14 18.05
CA ALA A 60 -18.20 14.03 18.74
C ALA A 60 -18.64 15.32 19.45
N SER A 61 -17.69 16.13 19.92
CA SER A 61 -17.97 17.42 20.57
C SER A 61 -17.97 18.61 19.60
N ASP A 62 -17.78 18.38 18.30
CA ASP A 62 -17.64 19.46 17.32
C ASP A 62 -19.01 19.98 16.85
N PRO A 63 -19.22 21.31 16.81
CA PRO A 63 -20.49 21.89 16.35
C PRO A 63 -20.81 21.55 14.89
N PHE A 64 -19.81 21.20 14.08
CA PHE A 64 -19.97 20.76 12.69
C PHE A 64 -19.87 19.24 12.54
N PHE A 65 -20.25 18.48 13.57
CA PHE A 65 -20.17 17.00 13.61
C PHE A 65 -20.59 16.33 12.30
N MET A 66 -21.77 16.64 11.77
CA MET A 66 -22.28 16.00 10.55
C MET A 66 -21.43 16.30 9.31
N VAL A 67 -20.94 17.54 9.18
CA VAL A 67 -20.05 17.92 8.07
C VAL A 67 -18.74 17.15 8.18
N LYS A 68 -18.12 17.13 9.36
CA LYS A 68 -16.87 16.39 9.61
C LYS A 68 -17.04 14.89 9.47
N LEU A 69 -18.16 14.32 9.89
CA LEU A 69 -18.43 12.90 9.72
C LEU A 69 -18.50 12.51 8.24
N LEU A 70 -19.12 13.34 7.40
CA LEU A 70 -19.23 13.08 5.96
C LEU A 70 -17.93 13.39 5.20
N SER A 71 -17.26 14.50 5.51
CA SER A 71 -16.08 14.95 4.78
C SER A 71 -14.80 14.24 5.17
N TYR A 72 -14.67 13.89 6.46
CA TYR A 72 -13.48 13.27 7.03
C TYR A 72 -13.77 11.84 7.51
N GLY A 73 -14.85 11.64 8.27
CA GLY A 73 -15.16 10.35 8.88
C GLY A 73 -15.41 9.21 7.88
N LEU A 74 -16.28 9.41 6.89
CA LEU A 74 -16.59 8.38 5.89
C LEU A 74 -15.38 8.00 5.04
N PRO A 75 -14.58 8.93 4.49
CA PRO A 75 -13.35 8.57 3.79
C PRO A 75 -12.34 7.82 4.68
N GLU A 76 -12.18 8.22 5.94
CA GLU A 76 -11.31 7.51 6.90
C GLU A 76 -11.79 6.10 7.21
N LEU A 77 -13.11 5.87 7.28
CA LEU A 77 -13.69 4.52 7.42
C LEU A 77 -13.45 3.66 6.17
N ALA A 78 -13.53 4.25 4.97
CA ALA A 78 -13.18 3.54 3.74
C ALA A 78 -11.69 3.17 3.71
N MET A 79 -10.80 4.06 4.17
CA MET A 79 -9.39 3.74 4.35
C MET A 79 -9.18 2.64 5.40
N ALA A 80 -9.93 2.66 6.50
CA ALA A 80 -9.86 1.62 7.52
C ALA A 80 -10.24 0.23 6.98
N ALA A 81 -11.22 0.15 6.07
CA ALA A 81 -11.55 -1.11 5.40
C ALA A 81 -10.36 -1.63 4.56
N LEU A 82 -9.68 -0.76 3.81
CA LEU A 82 -8.46 -1.14 3.07
C LEU A 82 -7.31 -1.55 3.98
N MET A 83 -7.14 -0.87 5.11
CA MET A 83 -6.15 -1.23 6.13
C MET A 83 -6.45 -2.61 6.71
N GLY A 84 -7.72 -2.93 6.98
CA GLY A 84 -8.17 -4.25 7.39
C GLY A 84 -7.89 -5.34 6.35
N LEU A 85 -8.09 -5.04 5.06
CA LEU A 85 -7.67 -5.94 3.98
C LEU A 85 -6.16 -6.18 3.99
N GLY A 86 -5.36 -5.14 4.20
CA GLY A 86 -3.91 -5.22 4.37
C GLY A 86 -3.47 -6.12 5.52
N ILE A 87 -4.12 -5.98 6.67
CA ILE A 87 -3.86 -6.82 7.85
C ILE A 87 -4.25 -8.27 7.57
N ALA A 88 -5.40 -8.52 6.95
CA ALA A 88 -5.82 -9.88 6.57
C ALA A 88 -4.81 -10.55 5.63
N MET A 89 -4.29 -9.80 4.65
CA MET A 89 -3.25 -10.29 3.74
C MET A 89 -1.95 -10.61 4.49
N LEU A 90 -1.51 -9.72 5.39
CA LEU A 90 -0.31 -9.94 6.20
C LEU A 90 -0.43 -11.22 7.04
N VAL A 91 -1.55 -11.36 7.77
CA VAL A 91 -1.85 -12.52 8.60
C VAL A 91 -1.85 -13.79 7.76
N HIS A 92 -2.58 -13.81 6.64
CA HIS A 92 -2.64 -14.97 5.75
C HIS A 92 -1.27 -15.38 5.23
N VAL A 93 -0.47 -14.42 4.77
CA VAL A 93 0.87 -14.69 4.22
C VAL A 93 1.83 -15.22 5.27
N ILE A 94 1.79 -14.69 6.49
CA ILE A 94 2.62 -15.18 7.61
C ILE A 94 2.24 -16.62 7.96
N PHE A 95 0.95 -16.90 8.17
CA PHE A 95 0.50 -18.24 8.58
C PHE A 95 0.64 -19.29 7.49
N ARG A 96 0.54 -18.91 6.21
CA ARG A 96 0.70 -19.83 5.08
C ARG A 96 2.13 -19.89 4.54
N GLN A 97 3.04 -19.05 5.05
CA GLN A 97 4.43 -18.94 4.59
C GLN A 97 4.57 -18.67 3.08
N ARG A 98 3.63 -17.93 2.48
CA ARG A 98 3.57 -17.68 1.02
C ARG A 98 4.11 -16.30 0.61
N PHE A 99 5.11 -15.81 1.34
CA PHE A 99 5.62 -14.45 1.17
C PHE A 99 6.22 -14.21 -0.23
N ALA A 100 6.90 -15.22 -0.79
CA ALA A 100 7.51 -15.17 -2.12
C ALA A 100 6.51 -15.01 -3.28
N GLN A 101 5.27 -15.44 -3.09
CA GLN A 101 4.21 -15.45 -4.11
C GLN A 101 3.36 -14.17 -4.09
N MET A 102 3.65 -13.24 -3.18
CA MET A 102 2.88 -12.00 -3.10
C MET A 102 3.10 -11.13 -4.33
N MET A 103 1.99 -10.56 -4.82
CA MET A 103 1.99 -9.59 -5.91
C MET A 103 2.15 -8.15 -5.39
N PRO A 104 2.53 -7.19 -6.24
CA PRO A 104 2.78 -5.80 -5.83
C PRO A 104 1.64 -5.10 -5.10
N GLY A 105 0.39 -5.34 -5.51
CA GLY A 105 -0.77 -4.82 -4.79
C GLY A 105 -0.91 -5.38 -3.37
N HIS A 106 -0.50 -6.63 -3.12
CA HIS A 106 -0.47 -7.19 -1.77
C HIS A 106 0.54 -6.47 -0.89
N TRP A 107 1.72 -6.16 -1.43
CA TRP A 107 2.76 -5.42 -0.71
C TRP A 107 2.25 -4.06 -0.25
N ARG A 108 1.57 -3.35 -1.16
CA ARG A 108 0.96 -2.04 -0.87
C ARG A 108 -0.15 -2.14 0.18
N LEU A 109 -1.05 -3.12 0.05
CA LEU A 109 -2.11 -3.33 1.05
C LEU A 109 -1.53 -3.61 2.43
N ILE A 110 -0.53 -4.49 2.53
CA ILE A 110 0.11 -4.82 3.80
C ILE A 110 0.72 -3.56 4.43
N VAL A 111 1.52 -2.80 3.68
CA VAL A 111 2.12 -1.55 4.18
C VAL A 111 1.04 -0.56 4.59
N PHE A 112 -0.05 -0.46 3.84
CA PHE A 112 -1.18 0.40 4.21
C PHE A 112 -1.86 -0.07 5.51
N GLY A 113 -2.01 -1.38 5.71
CA GLY A 113 -2.53 -1.97 6.95
C GLY A 113 -1.63 -1.75 8.18
N LEU A 114 -0.30 -1.69 7.98
CA LEU A 114 0.64 -1.35 9.05
C LEU A 114 0.41 0.07 9.59
N THR A 115 -0.07 1.01 8.77
CA THR A 115 -0.39 2.38 9.20
C THR A 115 -1.39 2.38 10.36
N LEU A 116 -2.48 1.61 10.25
CA LEU A 116 -3.50 1.53 11.31
C LEU A 116 -2.96 0.88 12.59
N SER A 117 -2.16 -0.17 12.42
CA SER A 117 -1.56 -0.90 13.55
C SER A 117 -0.63 0.03 14.34
N LEU A 118 0.12 0.88 13.64
CA LEU A 118 1.00 1.87 14.25
C LEU A 118 0.25 3.06 14.84
N GLU A 119 -0.79 3.56 14.17
CA GLU A 119 -1.64 4.63 14.71
C GLU A 119 -2.24 4.21 16.06
N THR A 120 -2.78 2.99 16.10
CA THR A 120 -3.36 2.41 17.30
C THR A 120 -2.29 2.14 18.36
N GLY A 121 -1.16 1.53 17.98
CA GLY A 121 -0.07 1.20 18.90
C GLY A 121 0.56 2.44 19.55
N VAL A 122 0.88 3.47 18.75
CA VAL A 122 1.42 4.74 19.25
C VAL A 122 0.40 5.44 20.15
N GLY A 123 -0.90 5.41 19.79
CA GLY A 123 -1.97 5.96 20.63
C GLY A 123 -2.07 5.28 22.00
N ILE A 124 -1.99 3.94 22.04
CA ILE A 124 -1.98 3.16 23.29
C ILE A 124 -0.74 3.49 24.12
N ILE A 125 0.45 3.48 23.52
CA ILE A 125 1.70 3.77 24.22
C ILE A 125 1.68 5.17 24.81
N ASN A 126 1.25 6.18 24.05
CA ASN A 126 1.15 7.54 24.56
C ASN A 126 0.15 7.63 25.72
N SER A 127 -1.01 6.96 25.60
CA SER A 127 -2.01 6.94 26.68
C SER A 127 -1.49 6.27 27.95
N VAL A 128 -0.73 5.17 27.83
CA VAL A 128 -0.09 4.49 28.97
C VAL A 128 1.02 5.34 29.58
N ALA A 129 1.75 6.10 28.76
CA ALA A 129 2.75 7.07 29.19
C ALA A 129 2.15 8.40 29.69
N GLY A 130 0.85 8.41 30.04
CA GLY A 130 0.17 9.57 30.62
C GLY A 130 -0.14 10.71 29.65
N GLY A 131 -0.09 10.46 28.33
CA GLY A 131 -0.32 11.49 27.31
C GLY A 131 0.82 12.51 27.20
N SER A 132 2.05 12.11 27.58
CA SER A 132 3.21 13.00 27.63
C SER A 132 3.73 13.43 26.27
N TRP A 133 3.39 12.72 25.19
CA TRP A 133 3.82 13.08 23.84
C TRP A 133 2.82 14.04 23.21
N ASP A 134 3.33 15.17 22.74
CA ASP A 134 2.58 16.05 21.87
C ASP A 134 2.27 15.37 20.53
N LEU A 135 1.32 15.94 19.79
CA LEU A 135 0.87 15.39 18.51
C LEU A 135 2.02 15.29 17.49
N SER A 136 2.91 16.28 17.47
CA SER A 136 4.06 16.32 16.56
C SER A 136 5.02 15.16 16.80
N THR A 137 5.33 14.88 18.06
CA THR A 137 6.19 13.77 18.48
C THR A 137 5.54 12.44 18.17
N ALA A 138 4.26 12.26 18.49
CA ALA A 138 3.52 11.04 18.19
C ALA A 138 3.52 10.73 16.68
N ILE A 139 3.23 11.73 15.83
CA ILE A 139 3.27 11.59 14.37
C ILE A 139 4.69 11.24 13.88
N SER A 140 5.72 11.85 14.47
CA SER A 140 7.11 11.61 14.07
C SER A 140 7.56 10.19 14.41
N ILE A 141 7.23 9.71 15.61
CA ILE A 141 7.48 8.32 16.05
C ILE A 141 6.74 7.34 15.14
N GLN A 142 5.46 7.59 14.86
CA GLN A 142 4.66 6.75 13.98
C GLN A 142 5.28 6.67 12.57
N ALA A 143 5.66 7.81 12.00
CA ALA A 143 6.20 7.89 10.65
C ALA A 143 7.59 7.23 10.53
N ILE A 144 8.47 7.42 11.52
CA ILE A 144 9.77 6.71 11.57
C ILE A 144 9.53 5.20 11.67
N THR A 145 8.65 4.77 12.57
CA THR A 145 8.37 3.35 12.77
C THR A 145 7.78 2.73 11.51
N LEU A 146 6.83 3.40 10.85
CA LEU A 146 6.26 2.96 9.58
C LEU A 146 7.33 2.90 8.49
N GLY A 147 8.20 3.91 8.40
CA GLY A 147 9.31 3.93 7.44
C GLY A 147 10.24 2.73 7.64
N VAL A 148 10.62 2.43 8.88
CA VAL A 148 11.51 1.29 9.19
C VAL A 148 10.83 -0.03 8.85
N LEU A 149 9.57 -0.23 9.27
CA LEU A 149 8.82 -1.46 8.95
C LEU A 149 8.61 -1.62 7.45
N THR A 150 8.33 -0.54 6.73
CA THR A 150 8.18 -0.54 5.27
C THR A 150 9.49 -0.90 4.59
N MET A 151 10.60 -0.32 5.06
CA MET A 151 11.94 -0.62 4.55
C MET A 151 12.31 -2.09 4.76
N VAL A 152 12.11 -2.63 5.96
CA VAL A 152 12.35 -4.05 6.29
C VAL A 152 11.44 -4.95 5.46
N PHE A 153 10.16 -4.61 5.35
CA PHE A 153 9.19 -5.37 4.57
C PHE A 153 9.59 -5.45 3.09
N TYR A 154 9.91 -4.31 2.46
CA TYR A 154 10.31 -4.32 1.05
C TYR A 154 11.70 -4.93 0.83
N ALA A 155 12.62 -4.84 1.80
CA ALA A 155 13.88 -5.60 1.75
C ALA A 155 13.61 -7.12 1.77
N ALA A 156 12.69 -7.59 2.61
CA ALA A 156 12.26 -8.98 2.60
C ALA A 156 11.56 -9.37 1.29
N VAL A 157 10.75 -8.48 0.70
CA VAL A 157 10.14 -8.68 -0.62
C VAL A 157 11.23 -8.84 -1.68
N LEU A 158 12.23 -7.96 -1.72
CA LEU A 158 13.34 -8.05 -2.67
C LEU A 158 14.11 -9.38 -2.57
N TRP A 159 14.27 -9.89 -1.35
CA TRP A 159 14.94 -11.16 -1.11
C TRP A 159 14.14 -12.37 -1.61
N THR A 160 12.81 -12.32 -1.50
CA THR A 160 11.94 -13.49 -1.67
C THR A 160 11.10 -13.50 -2.94
N THR A 161 10.89 -12.35 -3.58
CA THR A 161 9.85 -12.20 -4.62
C THR A 161 10.20 -12.93 -5.91
N SER A 162 9.22 -13.65 -6.46
CA SER A 162 9.26 -14.23 -7.81
C SER A 162 8.84 -13.24 -8.90
N GLU A 163 8.46 -12.01 -8.55
CA GLU A 163 8.02 -11.01 -9.53
C GLU A 163 9.17 -10.53 -10.43
N GLY A 164 8.81 -10.11 -11.64
CA GLY A 164 9.75 -9.64 -12.64
C GLY A 164 10.52 -8.36 -12.26
N PRO A 165 11.54 -7.98 -13.06
CA PRO A 165 12.45 -6.88 -12.73
C PRO A 165 11.78 -5.55 -12.39
N ARG A 166 10.67 -5.21 -13.04
CA ARG A 166 9.95 -3.94 -12.84
C ARG A 166 9.35 -3.82 -11.45
N TRP A 167 8.79 -4.91 -10.95
CA TRP A 167 8.22 -4.97 -9.60
C TRP A 167 9.32 -5.02 -8.53
N ARG A 168 10.49 -5.60 -8.85
CA ARG A 168 11.69 -5.44 -8.02
C ARG A 168 12.15 -3.98 -7.99
N THR A 169 12.16 -3.27 -9.12
CA THR A 169 12.44 -1.82 -9.15
C THR A 169 11.46 -1.05 -8.27
N TYR A 170 10.16 -1.37 -8.32
CA TYR A 170 9.17 -0.78 -7.44
C TYR A 170 9.50 -0.99 -5.95
N ALA A 171 9.90 -2.22 -5.57
CA ALA A 171 10.30 -2.52 -4.19
C ALA A 171 11.58 -1.77 -3.77
N VAL A 172 12.59 -1.67 -4.65
CA VAL A 172 13.80 -0.85 -4.41
C VAL A 172 13.44 0.62 -4.20
N LEU A 173 12.61 1.20 -5.06
CA LEU A 173 12.17 2.58 -4.93
C LEU A 173 11.38 2.80 -3.63
N SER A 174 10.64 1.80 -3.16
CA SER A 174 9.90 1.87 -1.89
C SER A 174 10.83 1.86 -0.67
N VAL A 175 11.91 1.06 -0.71
CA VAL A 175 13.00 1.09 0.29
C VAL A 175 13.64 2.47 0.32
N LEU A 176 14.03 3.01 -0.84
CA LEU A 176 14.63 4.33 -0.94
C LEU A 176 13.69 5.43 -0.44
N ALA A 177 12.44 5.45 -0.89
CA ALA A 177 11.45 6.42 -0.43
C ALA A 177 11.29 6.41 1.09
N SER A 178 11.28 5.22 1.69
CA SER A 178 11.21 5.07 3.16
C SER A 178 12.47 5.62 3.84
N ALA A 179 13.66 5.34 3.31
CA ALA A 179 14.91 5.86 3.84
C ALA A 179 14.97 7.40 3.77
N PHE A 180 14.59 8.00 2.65
CA PHE A 180 14.53 9.47 2.50
C PHE A 180 13.52 10.11 3.46
N MET A 181 12.36 9.48 3.65
CA MET A 181 11.37 9.93 4.63
C MET A 181 11.92 9.89 6.06
N ILE A 182 12.55 8.78 6.47
CA ILE A 182 13.18 8.66 7.79
C ILE A 182 14.26 9.73 7.97
N SER A 183 15.18 9.85 7.00
CA SER A 183 16.24 10.85 7.03
C SER A 183 15.68 12.26 7.19
N ARG A 184 14.60 12.60 6.48
CA ARG A 184 13.95 13.91 6.60
C ARG A 184 13.43 14.17 8.02
N ILE A 185 12.78 13.17 8.64
CA ILE A 185 12.23 13.32 10.00
C ILE A 185 13.38 13.41 11.01
N VAL A 186 14.39 12.55 10.91
CA VAL A 186 15.56 12.57 11.78
C VAL A 186 16.30 13.91 11.69
N THR A 187 16.55 14.43 10.48
CA THR A 187 17.16 15.75 10.29
C THR A 187 16.33 16.85 10.95
N ARG A 188 15.00 16.80 10.85
CA ARG A 188 14.10 17.76 11.52
C ARG A 188 14.20 17.67 13.05
N LEU A 189 14.27 16.45 13.60
CA LEU A 189 14.39 16.25 15.05
C LEU A 189 15.77 16.68 15.58
N MET A 190 16.82 16.50 14.79
CA MET A 190 18.20 16.88 15.16
C MET A 190 18.52 18.37 14.91
N ALA A 191 17.57 19.15 14.39
CA ALA A 191 17.72 20.56 14.04
C ALA A 191 18.01 21.51 15.24
N THR A 192 18.17 20.97 16.45
CA THR A 192 18.26 21.73 17.71
C THR A 192 19.62 22.39 17.97
N ALA A 193 20.62 22.28 17.08
CA ALA A 193 21.96 22.84 17.33
C ALA A 193 22.76 23.29 16.09
N ALA A 194 22.18 23.23 14.88
CA ALA A 194 22.89 23.52 13.64
C ALA A 194 22.42 24.83 12.99
N ASP A 195 23.20 25.34 12.03
CA ASP A 195 22.82 26.45 11.16
C ASP A 195 21.44 26.19 10.56
N GLN A 196 20.47 27.01 10.97
CA GLN A 196 19.07 26.85 10.61
C GLN A 196 18.86 26.92 9.09
N ALA A 197 19.71 27.67 8.36
CA ALA A 197 19.62 27.76 6.91
C ALA A 197 19.99 26.43 6.24
N TYR A 198 21.14 25.84 6.60
CA TYR A 198 21.59 24.56 6.05
C TYR A 198 20.62 23.40 6.36
N VAL A 199 20.08 23.38 7.58
CA VAL A 199 19.08 22.38 7.98
C VAL A 199 17.79 22.55 7.16
N HIS A 200 17.34 23.79 6.94
CA HIS A 200 16.14 24.06 6.15
C HIS A 200 16.32 23.62 4.68
N GLU A 201 17.46 23.96 4.07
CA GLU A 201 17.80 23.53 2.71
C GLU A 201 17.87 22.00 2.59
N THR A 202 18.49 21.33 3.58
CA THR A 202 18.56 19.86 3.60
C THR A 202 17.18 19.23 3.71
N ILE A 203 16.31 19.75 4.58
CA ILE A 203 14.92 19.27 4.71
C ILE A 203 14.14 19.50 3.43
N ALA A 204 14.32 20.65 2.76
CA ALA A 204 13.69 20.95 1.48
C ALA A 204 14.17 19.99 0.38
N GLY A 205 15.48 19.77 0.29
CA GLY A 205 16.09 18.82 -0.67
C GLY A 205 15.60 17.39 -0.46
N LEU A 206 15.57 16.91 0.78
CA LEU A 206 14.99 15.60 1.12
C LEU A 206 13.49 15.53 0.81
N GLY A 207 12.76 16.62 1.00
CA GLY A 207 11.36 16.74 0.62
C GLY A 207 11.14 16.61 -0.89
N ILE A 208 11.93 17.31 -1.70
CA ILE A 208 11.88 17.23 -3.17
C ILE A 208 12.26 15.82 -3.63
N ALA A 209 13.33 15.23 -3.10
CA ALA A 209 13.74 13.87 -3.43
C ALA A 209 12.65 12.85 -3.10
N THR A 210 12.01 12.99 -1.93
CA THR A 210 10.87 12.15 -1.54
C THR A 210 9.71 12.30 -2.53
N LEU A 211 9.36 13.52 -2.94
CA LEU A 211 8.29 13.76 -3.92
C LEU A 211 8.60 13.11 -5.28
N LEU A 212 9.82 13.28 -5.79
CA LEU A 212 10.26 12.68 -7.05
C LEU A 212 10.23 11.15 -6.99
N LEU A 213 10.61 10.54 -5.86
CA LEU A 213 10.52 9.09 -5.65
C LEU A 213 9.07 8.60 -5.65
N HIS A 214 8.13 9.34 -5.04
CA HIS A 214 6.72 8.99 -5.08
C HIS A 214 6.14 9.07 -6.50
N PHE A 215 6.56 10.08 -7.28
CA PHE A 215 6.20 10.17 -8.69
C PHE A 215 6.76 8.99 -9.50
N ALA A 216 8.04 8.64 -9.30
CA ALA A 216 8.66 7.48 -9.93
C ALA A 216 7.95 6.17 -9.56
N LEU A 217 7.57 5.99 -8.29
CA LEU A 217 6.78 4.84 -7.82
C LEU A 217 5.43 4.74 -8.54
N LEU A 218 4.73 5.88 -8.71
CA LEU A 218 3.47 5.93 -9.45
C LEU A 218 3.66 5.53 -10.92
N VAL A 219 4.70 6.06 -11.58
CA VAL A 219 5.02 5.71 -12.98
C VAL A 219 5.32 4.22 -13.12
N VAL A 220 6.20 3.66 -12.27
CA VAL A 220 6.54 2.24 -12.31
C VAL A 220 5.30 1.37 -12.06
N LEU A 221 4.41 1.78 -11.16
CA LEU A 221 3.16 1.08 -10.89
C LEU A 221 2.22 1.10 -12.10
N VAL A 222 1.98 2.27 -12.71
CA VAL A 222 1.12 2.39 -13.90
C VAL A 222 1.68 1.57 -15.07
N VAL A 223 2.98 1.71 -15.34
CA VAL A 223 3.66 0.93 -16.39
C VAL A 223 3.61 -0.56 -16.08
N GLY A 224 3.82 -0.96 -14.82
CA GLY A 224 3.73 -2.34 -14.37
C GLY A 224 2.36 -2.95 -14.67
N VAL A 225 1.28 -2.25 -14.30
CA VAL A 225 -0.11 -2.69 -14.56
C VAL A 225 -0.41 -2.79 -16.04
N ILE A 226 -0.03 -1.78 -16.84
CA ILE A 226 -0.26 -1.80 -18.30
C ILE A 226 0.45 -2.99 -18.95
N LEU A 227 1.70 -3.25 -18.54
CA LEU A 227 2.48 -4.36 -19.11
C LEU A 227 1.99 -5.72 -18.64
N ASP A 228 1.54 -5.85 -17.39
CA ASP A 228 0.90 -7.06 -16.90
C ASP A 228 -0.39 -7.35 -17.68
N TRP A 229 -1.20 -6.32 -17.96
CA TRP A 229 -2.38 -6.42 -18.80
C TRP A 229 -2.05 -6.86 -20.22
N GLN A 230 -1.08 -6.20 -20.87
CA GLN A 230 -0.66 -6.54 -22.24
C GLN A 230 -0.13 -7.97 -22.35
N ARG A 231 0.54 -8.46 -21.29
CA ARG A 231 1.08 -9.81 -21.19
C ARG A 231 0.08 -10.84 -20.65
N LYS A 232 -1.15 -10.41 -20.34
CA LYS A 232 -2.21 -11.26 -19.77
C LYS A 232 -1.77 -12.00 -18.50
N ILE A 233 -0.90 -11.39 -17.70
CA ILE A 233 -0.45 -11.98 -16.43
C ILE A 233 -1.67 -12.04 -15.49
N PRO A 234 -2.04 -13.23 -14.97
CA PRO A 234 -3.19 -13.35 -14.07
C PRO A 234 -2.88 -12.62 -12.77
N ARG A 235 -3.73 -11.64 -12.43
CA ARG A 235 -3.68 -10.88 -11.17
C ARG A 235 -5.01 -11.04 -10.45
N ASP A 236 -4.94 -11.18 -9.14
CA ASP A 236 -6.14 -11.31 -8.33
C ASP A 236 -6.76 -9.97 -7.94
N ILE A 237 -7.96 -10.04 -7.38
CA ILE A 237 -8.70 -8.84 -6.96
C ILE A 237 -7.93 -8.02 -5.92
N ASN A 238 -7.20 -8.66 -5.00
CA ASN A 238 -6.46 -7.96 -3.94
C ASN A 238 -5.26 -7.20 -4.53
N HIS A 239 -4.63 -7.73 -5.57
CA HIS A 239 -3.63 -6.96 -6.33
C HIS A 239 -4.23 -5.65 -6.85
N TYR A 240 -5.37 -5.71 -7.55
CA TYR A 240 -6.01 -4.52 -8.10
C TYR A 240 -6.49 -3.56 -7.01
N LEU A 241 -7.07 -4.05 -5.92
CA LEU A 241 -7.46 -3.21 -4.78
C LEU A 241 -6.24 -2.49 -4.19
N GLY A 242 -5.11 -3.17 -4.04
CA GLY A 242 -3.86 -2.58 -3.56
C GLY A 242 -3.19 -1.57 -4.48
N VAL A 243 -3.43 -1.69 -5.78
CA VAL A 243 -2.94 -0.75 -6.79
C VAL A 243 -3.85 0.47 -6.87
N TYR A 244 -5.16 0.26 -7.07
CA TYR A 244 -6.11 1.33 -7.34
C TYR A 244 -6.58 2.01 -6.06
N LEU A 245 -7.11 1.27 -5.10
CA LEU A 245 -7.78 1.89 -3.94
C LEU A 245 -6.80 2.53 -2.97
N VAL A 246 -5.63 1.93 -2.75
CA VAL A 246 -4.57 2.53 -1.92
C VAL A 246 -4.06 3.85 -2.53
N SER A 247 -4.22 4.07 -3.84
CA SER A 247 -3.82 5.32 -4.50
C SER A 247 -4.96 6.34 -4.56
N ILE A 248 -6.16 5.89 -4.92
CA ILE A 248 -7.31 6.75 -5.19
C ILE A 248 -7.99 7.21 -3.89
N VAL A 249 -8.18 6.32 -2.91
CA VAL A 249 -8.94 6.63 -1.71
C VAL A 249 -8.27 7.74 -0.88
N PRO A 250 -6.94 7.70 -0.60
CA PRO A 250 -6.28 8.79 0.12
C PRO A 250 -6.32 10.11 -0.66
N PHE A 251 -6.22 10.06 -1.99
CA PHE A 251 -6.33 11.26 -2.83
C PHE A 251 -7.72 11.90 -2.73
N LEU A 252 -8.79 11.10 -2.87
CA LEU A 252 -10.15 11.58 -2.74
C LEU A 252 -10.44 12.09 -1.33
N ALA A 253 -9.99 11.38 -0.29
CA ALA A 253 -10.13 11.80 1.10
C ALA A 253 -9.49 13.19 1.32
N GLY A 254 -8.23 13.36 0.90
CA GLY A 254 -7.52 14.64 1.04
C GLY A 254 -8.13 15.77 0.19
N PHE A 255 -8.70 15.45 -0.98
CA PHE A 255 -9.40 16.44 -1.80
C PHE A 255 -10.70 16.91 -1.13
N ILE A 256 -11.53 15.96 -0.66
CA ILE A 256 -12.80 16.27 0.00
C ILE A 256 -12.56 17.09 1.27
N ASP A 257 -11.60 16.68 2.09
CA ASP A 257 -11.27 17.36 3.35
C ASP A 257 -10.86 18.82 3.11
N ARG A 258 -9.91 19.06 2.21
CA ARG A 258 -9.46 20.43 1.87
C ARG A 258 -10.54 21.28 1.22
N PHE A 259 -11.40 20.67 0.39
CA PHE A 259 -12.50 21.37 -0.25
C PHE A 259 -13.52 21.85 0.79
N VAL A 260 -13.90 20.97 1.72
CA VAL A 260 -14.85 21.28 2.79
C VAL A 260 -14.25 22.28 3.79
N GLU A 261 -12.98 22.12 4.16
CA GLU A 261 -12.27 23.10 5.00
C GLU A 261 -12.34 24.51 4.41
N ARG A 262 -12.03 24.66 3.12
CA ARG A 262 -12.12 25.97 2.43
C ARG A 262 -13.55 26.53 2.39
N LEU A 263 -14.55 25.67 2.19
CA LEU A 263 -15.95 26.11 2.22
C LEU A 263 -16.38 26.60 3.62
N MET A 264 -15.94 25.92 4.68
CA MET A 264 -16.24 26.35 6.06
C MET A 264 -15.59 27.69 6.39
N ILE A 265 -14.31 27.89 5.99
CA ILE A 265 -13.61 29.17 6.16
C ILE A 265 -14.36 30.29 5.45
N TYR A 266 -14.77 30.08 4.20
CA TYR A 266 -15.48 31.08 3.40
C TYR A 266 -16.83 31.48 4.02
N ASN A 267 -17.60 30.54 4.57
CA ASN A 267 -18.90 30.82 5.18
C ASN A 267 -18.82 31.37 6.61
N SER A 268 -17.61 31.46 7.18
CA SER A 268 -17.36 32.02 8.52
C SER A 268 -16.84 33.45 8.51
N MET A 269 -16.57 34.00 7.31
CA MET A 269 -16.21 35.40 7.07
C MET A 269 -17.45 36.20 6.68
#